data_AF-A0A350BT57-F1
#
_entry.id   AF-A0A350BT57-F1
#
_cell.length_a   1.000
_cell.length_b   1.000
_cell.length_c   1.000
_cell.angle_alpha   90.00
_cell.angle_beta   90.00
_cell.angle_gamma   90.00
#
_symmetry.space_group_name_H-M   'P 1'
#
loop_
_entity.id
_entity.type
_entity.pdbx_description
1 polymer ?
#
loop_
_entity_poly.entity_id
_entity_poly.type
_entity_poly.pdbx_seq_one_letter_code
_entity_poly.pdbx_strand_id
1 'polypeptide(L)'
;MLQRILIFFIIAYAPLVYAQDLDLLDDDMEEPVTEYTFATFKTNRVVNGHSIETVAKKEFDFKISHRFGFLSGGPYDLFGLDQATMRIGGDYGITDNLNVGIGRSTVDKTYDGFVKYKFLKQSSGVKNMPITAAWISHMGVTTLKWTNPDRENYFSSRLHYTHQLLIARKFTEGLSVQLSPTLVHKNLIDSANLKNDILALGIGVRQKLTNRTTLNLEYYYTLPDQLEENKTNVLSVGFDIETGGHVFQLFFTNSSGPFEKAFITDTKAKWLDGDVRFGFNIARVFNF
;
A
#
# COMPACT_ATOMS: atom_id res chain seq x y z
N MET A 1 14.88 58.52 -20.71
CA MET A 1 14.68 57.88 -19.39
C MET A 1 14.11 56.49 -19.67
N LEU A 2 14.80 55.43 -19.20
CA LEU A 2 14.64 53.99 -19.50
C LEU A 2 14.92 53.62 -20.98
N GLN A 3 15.99 52.94 -21.41
CA GLN A 3 16.91 51.96 -20.82
C GLN A 3 16.24 50.62 -20.45
N ARG A 4 16.41 49.61 -21.32
CA ARG A 4 16.93 48.24 -21.04
C ARG A 4 16.52 47.27 -22.17
N ILE A 5 17.47 46.93 -23.05
CA ILE A 5 18.13 45.61 -23.14
C ILE A 5 17.17 44.50 -23.58
N LEU A 6 17.13 44.24 -24.89
CA LEU A 6 16.61 43.00 -25.48
C LEU A 6 17.83 42.14 -25.82
N ILE A 7 18.18 41.19 -24.95
CA ILE A 7 19.21 40.18 -25.24
C ILE A 7 18.53 39.03 -25.96
N PHE A 8 18.87 38.90 -27.24
CA PHE A 8 18.65 37.71 -28.06
C PHE A 8 19.39 36.52 -27.42
N PHE A 9 18.66 35.56 -26.87
CA PHE A 9 19.20 34.23 -26.62
C PHE A 9 19.08 33.42 -27.91
N ILE A 10 20.12 33.48 -28.75
CA ILE A 10 20.34 32.50 -29.82
C ILE A 10 20.85 31.24 -29.13
N ILE A 11 19.96 30.30 -28.84
CA ILE A 11 20.34 28.94 -28.49
C ILE A 11 20.71 28.25 -29.80
N ALA A 12 22.01 28.11 -30.02
CA ALA A 12 22.55 27.32 -31.12
C ALA A 12 22.13 25.85 -30.95
N TYR A 13 21.21 25.40 -31.81
CA TYR A 13 20.84 24.00 -31.96
C TYR A 13 21.95 23.33 -32.77
N ALA A 14 22.93 22.74 -32.08
CA ALA A 14 23.91 21.86 -32.73
C ALA A 14 23.27 20.46 -32.84
N PRO A 15 22.99 19.92 -34.04
CA PRO A 15 22.67 18.50 -34.14
C PRO A 15 23.92 17.70 -33.77
N LEU A 16 23.78 16.79 -32.79
CA LEU A 16 24.74 15.70 -32.62
C LEU A 16 24.70 14.86 -33.90
N VAL A 17 25.69 15.07 -34.76
CA VAL A 17 25.99 14.19 -35.89
C VAL A 17 26.59 12.92 -35.28
N TYR A 18 25.79 11.86 -35.21
CA TYR A 18 26.30 10.51 -35.03
C TYR A 18 26.81 10.04 -36.39
N ALA A 19 28.13 9.89 -36.50
CA ALA A 19 28.75 9.20 -37.62
C ALA A 19 28.37 7.71 -37.57
N GLN A 20 28.12 7.14 -38.74
CA GLN A 20 27.82 5.73 -38.93
C GLN A 20 29.10 4.91 -38.75
N ASP A 21 29.15 4.08 -37.71
CA ASP A 21 29.89 2.83 -37.78
C ASP A 21 28.87 1.74 -38.15
N LEU A 22 28.93 1.36 -39.41
CA LEU A 22 28.16 0.29 -40.02
C LEU A 22 29.04 -0.96 -39.91
N ASP A 23 29.02 -1.59 -38.73
CA ASP A 23 29.63 -2.90 -38.54
C ASP A 23 28.51 -3.94 -38.46
N LEU A 24 28.45 -4.75 -39.53
CA LEU A 24 27.66 -5.96 -39.62
C LEU A 24 28.03 -6.88 -38.46
N LEU A 25 27.10 -7.06 -37.52
CA LEU A 25 27.07 -8.25 -36.67
C LEU A 25 25.80 -9.00 -37.06
N ASP A 26 26.02 -10.18 -37.63
CA ASP A 26 25.00 -11.13 -38.03
C ASP A 26 24.02 -11.42 -36.89
N ASP A 27 22.76 -11.52 -37.30
CA ASP A 27 21.56 -11.77 -36.53
C ASP A 27 21.64 -13.08 -35.72
N ASP A 28 21.88 -12.93 -34.42
CA ASP A 28 21.04 -13.60 -33.42
C ASP A 28 20.19 -12.52 -32.73
N MET A 29 19.47 -11.72 -33.55
CA MET A 29 18.43 -10.82 -33.04
C MET A 29 17.33 -11.71 -32.46
N GLU A 30 17.41 -12.00 -31.16
CA GLU A 30 16.29 -12.57 -30.41
C GLU A 30 15.04 -11.78 -30.81
N GLU A 31 14.01 -12.48 -31.30
CA GLU A 31 12.76 -11.81 -31.65
C GLU A 31 12.35 -10.92 -30.47
N PRO A 32 11.94 -9.67 -30.72
CA PRO A 32 11.63 -8.78 -29.63
C PRO A 32 10.57 -9.45 -28.75
N VAL A 33 10.89 -9.66 -27.47
CA VAL A 33 9.97 -10.24 -26.50
C VAL A 33 9.36 -9.14 -25.65
N THR A 34 8.19 -9.41 -25.05
CA THR A 34 7.62 -8.51 -24.04
C THR A 34 8.27 -8.81 -22.69
N GLU A 35 8.99 -7.85 -22.14
CA GLU A 35 9.60 -7.97 -20.82
C GLU A 35 8.69 -7.33 -19.78
N TYR A 36 8.18 -8.12 -18.83
CA TYR A 36 7.36 -7.60 -17.74
C TYR A 36 8.23 -7.09 -16.59
N THR A 37 7.90 -5.90 -16.10
CA THR A 37 8.51 -5.35 -14.90
C THR A 37 8.12 -6.18 -13.67
N PHE A 38 9.12 -6.52 -12.86
CA PHE A 38 8.96 -7.25 -11.60
C PHE A 38 9.60 -6.48 -10.42
N ALA A 39 9.28 -6.93 -9.21
CA ALA A 39 9.78 -6.36 -7.96
C ALA A 39 9.57 -4.83 -7.89
N THR A 40 8.34 -4.39 -8.17
CA THR A 40 7.93 -3.00 -7.93
C THR A 40 7.82 -2.75 -6.43
N PHE A 41 7.36 -3.75 -5.68
CA PHE A 41 7.46 -3.81 -4.22
C PHE A 41 8.02 -5.17 -3.78
N LYS A 42 8.57 -5.25 -2.57
CA LYS A 42 9.13 -6.52 -2.03
C LYS A 42 8.05 -7.47 -1.53
N THR A 43 6.90 -6.95 -1.13
CA THR A 43 5.77 -7.74 -0.63
C THR A 43 4.46 -7.27 -1.26
N ASN A 44 3.37 -8.00 -0.98
CA ASN A 44 2.01 -7.64 -1.39
C ASN A 44 1.37 -6.49 -0.57
N ARG A 45 2.16 -5.86 0.32
CA ARG A 45 1.85 -4.66 1.10
C ARG A 45 2.92 -3.59 0.89
N VAL A 46 2.53 -2.31 0.93
CA VAL A 46 3.50 -1.20 0.98
C VAL A 46 3.98 -1.04 2.42
N VAL A 47 3.06 -0.71 3.35
CA VAL A 47 3.25 -0.84 4.80
C VAL A 47 1.97 -1.40 5.45
N ASN A 48 0.85 -0.69 5.31
CA ASN A 48 -0.48 -1.15 5.73
C ASN A 48 -1.34 -1.57 4.54
N GLY A 49 -1.40 -0.71 3.52
CA GLY A 49 -2.16 -0.94 2.32
C GLY A 49 -1.53 -1.98 1.39
N HIS A 50 -2.34 -2.48 0.46
CA HIS A 50 -1.88 -3.39 -0.57
C HIS A 50 -0.92 -2.71 -1.54
N SER A 51 0.14 -3.42 -1.93
CA SER A 51 0.93 -3.06 -3.12
C SER A 51 0.30 -3.68 -4.37
N ILE A 52 0.78 -3.31 -5.56
CA ILE A 52 0.39 -3.96 -6.81
C ILE A 52 0.80 -5.44 -6.86
N GLU A 53 1.64 -5.94 -5.94
CA GLU A 53 2.11 -7.32 -6.01
C GLU A 53 1.01 -8.31 -5.63
N THR A 54 1.03 -9.44 -6.33
CA THR A 54 0.08 -10.55 -6.23
C THR A 54 0.81 -11.76 -5.66
N VAL A 55 0.09 -12.62 -4.94
CA VAL A 55 0.62 -13.94 -4.54
C VAL A 55 0.65 -14.82 -5.78
N ALA A 56 1.75 -15.55 -6.02
CA ALA A 56 1.87 -16.37 -7.22
C ALA A 56 0.92 -17.58 -7.17
N LYS A 57 0.63 -18.16 -8.34
CA LYS A 57 -0.30 -19.27 -8.45
C LYS A 57 0.12 -20.44 -7.55
N LYS A 58 -0.84 -20.97 -6.78
CA LYS A 58 -0.64 -22.08 -5.81
C LYS A 58 0.32 -21.76 -4.67
N GLU A 59 0.60 -20.48 -4.41
CA GLU A 59 1.32 -20.07 -3.21
C GLU A 59 0.35 -19.54 -2.15
N PHE A 60 0.72 -19.73 -0.88
CA PHE A 60 0.03 -19.18 0.28
C PHE A 60 0.96 -18.28 1.07
N ASP A 61 0.67 -16.99 1.11
CA ASP A 61 1.38 -15.99 1.90
C ASP A 61 0.69 -15.82 3.27
N PHE A 62 1.27 -16.46 4.29
CA PHE A 62 0.83 -16.30 5.68
C PHE A 62 1.45 -15.05 6.29
N LYS A 63 0.61 -14.20 6.90
CA LYS A 63 1.00 -12.88 7.37
C LYS A 63 0.57 -12.63 8.81
N ILE A 64 1.54 -12.21 9.63
CA ILE A 64 1.28 -11.66 10.96
C ILE A 64 1.63 -10.17 10.92
N SER A 65 0.65 -9.37 11.30
CA SER A 65 0.70 -7.91 11.31
C SER A 65 0.55 -7.43 12.74
N HIS A 66 1.63 -6.90 13.32
CA HIS A 66 1.68 -6.43 14.70
C HIS A 66 1.88 -4.92 14.73
N ARG A 67 1.19 -4.22 15.64
CA ARG A 67 1.48 -2.82 15.99
C ARG A 67 1.50 -2.69 17.50
N PHE A 68 2.50 -1.99 18.01
CA PHE A 68 2.66 -1.73 19.43
C PHE A 68 1.81 -0.53 19.87
N GLY A 69 1.89 -0.21 21.16
CA GLY A 69 1.43 1.06 21.74
C GLY A 69 2.19 2.27 21.19
N PHE A 70 1.89 3.44 21.74
CA PHE A 70 2.58 4.68 21.37
C PHE A 70 3.97 4.73 21.99
N LEU A 71 4.95 5.17 21.21
CA LEU A 71 6.33 5.40 21.67
C LEU A 71 6.38 6.47 22.77
N SER A 72 5.46 7.43 22.73
CA SER A 72 5.32 8.52 23.70
C SER A 72 4.98 8.05 25.13
N GLY A 73 4.57 6.79 25.31
CA GLY A 73 4.40 6.18 26.65
C GLY A 73 5.71 6.03 27.44
N GLY A 74 6.86 6.15 26.77
CA GLY A 74 8.18 6.18 27.42
C GLY A 74 8.53 4.88 28.16
N PRO A 75 9.55 4.89 29.05
CA PRO A 75 10.02 3.69 29.72
C PRO A 75 8.98 2.94 30.56
N TYR A 76 7.94 3.64 31.06
CA TYR A 76 6.88 3.04 31.87
C TYR A 76 6.05 2.04 31.06
N ASP A 77 5.67 2.39 29.82
CA ASP A 77 4.98 1.49 28.88
C ASP A 77 5.95 0.73 27.97
N LEU A 78 7.24 0.69 28.34
CA LEU A 78 8.34 0.14 27.54
C LEU A 78 8.33 0.65 26.08
N PHE A 79 8.13 1.97 25.90
CA PHE A 79 7.97 2.63 24.60
C PHE A 79 6.86 2.00 23.74
N GLY A 80 5.76 1.61 24.38
CA GLY A 80 4.58 1.01 23.75
C GLY A 80 4.66 -0.50 23.58
N LEU A 81 5.77 -1.16 23.92
CA LEU A 81 5.91 -2.62 23.75
C LEU A 81 4.95 -3.43 24.63
N ASP A 82 4.42 -2.84 25.70
CA ASP A 82 3.44 -3.48 26.60
C ASP A 82 2.04 -3.62 26.00
N GLN A 83 1.75 -2.89 24.91
CA GLN A 83 0.47 -2.92 24.23
C GLN A 83 0.63 -3.47 22.81
N ALA A 84 -0.38 -4.21 22.35
CA ALA A 84 -0.33 -4.85 21.03
C ALA A 84 -1.70 -4.88 20.35
N THR A 85 -1.72 -4.49 19.08
CA THR A 85 -2.77 -4.90 18.14
C THR A 85 -2.18 -5.85 17.12
N MET A 86 -2.96 -6.87 16.75
CA MET A 86 -2.49 -7.94 15.88
C MET A 86 -3.53 -8.25 14.82
N ARG A 87 -3.07 -8.62 13.62
CA ARG A 87 -3.85 -9.31 12.61
C ARG A 87 -3.10 -10.53 12.13
N ILE A 88 -3.82 -11.64 12.05
CA ILE A 88 -3.36 -12.87 11.42
C ILE A 88 -4.14 -12.98 10.11
N GLY A 89 -3.44 -13.22 9.01
CA GLY A 89 -4.08 -13.39 7.71
C GLY A 89 -3.32 -14.33 6.80
N GLY A 90 -3.98 -14.72 5.72
CA GLY A 90 -3.44 -15.60 4.72
C GLY A 90 -3.97 -15.21 3.35
N ASP A 91 -3.06 -15.07 2.39
CA ASP A 91 -3.36 -14.69 1.02
C ASP A 91 -3.01 -15.87 0.10
N TYR A 92 -3.93 -16.28 -0.78
CA TYR A 92 -3.76 -17.43 -1.67
C TYR A 92 -3.84 -17.02 -3.14
N GLY A 93 -2.83 -17.41 -3.92
CA GLY A 93 -2.77 -17.13 -5.36
C GLY A 93 -3.56 -18.14 -6.18
N ILE A 94 -4.66 -17.69 -6.79
CA ILE A 94 -5.47 -18.50 -7.72
C ILE A 94 -4.77 -18.57 -9.09
N THR A 95 -4.24 -17.42 -9.54
CA THR A 95 -3.34 -17.28 -10.69
C THR A 95 -2.25 -16.28 -10.34
N ASP A 96 -1.24 -16.10 -11.19
CA ASP A 96 -0.18 -15.10 -10.95
C ASP A 96 -0.70 -13.64 -10.93
N ASN A 97 -1.95 -13.43 -11.38
CA ASN A 97 -2.61 -12.14 -11.46
C ASN A 97 -3.84 -12.02 -10.55
N LEU A 98 -4.30 -13.11 -9.94
CA LEU A 98 -5.52 -13.14 -9.13
C LEU A 98 -5.23 -13.85 -7.82
N ASN A 99 -5.38 -13.14 -6.71
CA ASN A 99 -5.28 -13.73 -5.39
C ASN A 99 -6.43 -13.28 -4.50
N VAL A 100 -6.78 -14.14 -3.55
CA VAL A 100 -7.75 -13.84 -2.49
C VAL A 100 -7.02 -13.83 -1.16
N GLY A 101 -7.60 -13.23 -0.14
CA GLY A 101 -7.07 -13.32 1.20
C GLY A 101 -8.12 -13.16 2.26
N ILE A 102 -7.80 -13.65 3.45
CA ILE A 102 -8.63 -13.57 4.65
C ILE A 102 -7.77 -13.14 5.84
N GLY A 103 -8.40 -12.57 6.85
CA GLY A 103 -7.71 -12.24 8.10
C GLY A 103 -8.62 -11.97 9.26
N ARG A 104 -7.99 -11.89 10.43
CA ARG A 104 -8.62 -11.58 11.70
C ARG A 104 -7.76 -10.61 12.49
N SER A 105 -8.32 -9.44 12.78
CA SER A 105 -7.67 -8.35 13.52
C SER A 105 -8.21 -8.25 14.95
N THR A 106 -7.37 -7.99 15.94
CA THR A 106 -7.82 -7.76 17.33
C THR A 106 -8.59 -6.45 17.46
N VAL A 107 -8.21 -5.43 16.67
CA VAL A 107 -8.95 -4.18 16.50
C VAL A 107 -10.37 -4.48 16.01
N ASP A 108 -11.37 -3.93 16.70
CA ASP A 108 -12.80 -4.14 16.45
C ASP A 108 -13.26 -5.61 16.41
N LYS A 109 -12.41 -6.54 16.86
CA LYS A 109 -12.61 -7.99 16.66
C LYS A 109 -13.00 -8.31 15.20
N THR A 110 -12.35 -7.69 14.22
CA THR A 110 -12.79 -7.75 12.82
C THR A 110 -12.29 -8.98 12.09
N TYR A 111 -13.19 -9.72 11.43
CA TYR A 111 -12.82 -10.65 10.35
C TYR A 111 -12.91 -9.92 9.03
N ASP A 112 -11.98 -10.19 8.13
CA ASP A 112 -11.91 -9.51 6.85
C ASP A 112 -11.42 -10.42 5.73
N GLY A 113 -11.72 -10.04 4.49
CA GLY A 113 -11.24 -10.75 3.31
C GLY A 113 -11.29 -9.88 2.06
N PHE A 114 -10.56 -10.28 1.03
CA PHE A 114 -10.45 -9.51 -0.20
C PHE A 114 -10.22 -10.38 -1.43
N VAL A 115 -10.50 -9.80 -2.59
CA VAL A 115 -10.05 -10.26 -3.90
C VAL A 115 -9.19 -9.18 -4.55
N LYS A 116 -8.04 -9.58 -5.10
CA LYS A 116 -7.12 -8.69 -5.81
C LYS A 116 -6.84 -9.24 -7.21
N TYR A 117 -7.01 -8.40 -8.23
CA TYR A 117 -6.78 -8.75 -9.62
C TYR A 117 -5.87 -7.73 -10.32
N LYS A 118 -4.68 -8.18 -10.76
CA LYS A 118 -3.69 -7.42 -11.55
C LYS A 118 -4.03 -7.55 -13.04
N PHE A 119 -4.62 -6.51 -13.62
CA PHE A 119 -5.13 -6.51 -14.99
C PHE A 119 -4.21 -5.78 -15.98
N LEU A 120 -3.30 -4.93 -15.50
CA LEU A 120 -2.23 -4.34 -16.31
C LEU A 120 -0.87 -4.61 -15.67
N LYS A 121 0.15 -4.82 -16.50
CA LYS A 121 1.54 -5.02 -16.08
C LYS A 121 2.42 -4.06 -16.87
N GLN A 122 3.29 -3.35 -16.16
CA GLN A 122 4.32 -2.54 -16.77
C GLN A 122 5.24 -3.45 -17.59
N SER A 123 5.55 -3.05 -18.82
CA SER A 123 6.37 -3.86 -19.74
C SER A 123 7.12 -3.02 -20.78
N SER A 124 8.22 -3.58 -21.29
CA SER A 124 9.05 -3.07 -22.39
C SER A 124 9.15 -4.10 -23.52
N GLY A 125 9.81 -3.73 -24.63
CA GLY A 125 9.92 -4.57 -25.83
C GLY A 125 8.70 -4.43 -26.74
N VAL A 126 8.15 -5.53 -27.23
CA VAL A 126 7.01 -5.54 -28.17
C VAL A 126 5.79 -4.80 -27.62
N LYS A 127 5.47 -5.05 -26.36
CA LYS A 127 4.39 -4.35 -25.66
C LYS A 127 4.98 -3.35 -24.69
N ASN A 128 4.82 -2.07 -25.00
CA ASN A 128 5.17 -1.00 -24.08
C ASN A 128 3.95 -0.61 -23.24
N MET A 129 4.03 -0.87 -21.93
CA MET A 129 3.02 -0.48 -20.96
C MET A 129 3.72 0.25 -19.81
N PRO A 130 3.45 1.53 -19.57
CA PRO A 130 4.22 2.32 -18.60
C PRO A 130 3.89 2.04 -17.14
N ILE A 131 2.80 1.33 -16.85
CA ILE A 131 2.26 1.14 -15.49
C ILE A 131 1.79 -0.30 -15.25
N THR A 132 1.81 -0.70 -13.99
CA THR A 132 1.09 -1.87 -13.48
C THR A 132 -0.18 -1.38 -12.79
N ALA A 133 -1.31 -2.05 -13.03
CA ALA A 133 -2.56 -1.73 -12.36
C ALA A 133 -3.25 -2.99 -11.81
N ALA A 134 -3.79 -2.87 -10.60
CA ALA A 134 -4.56 -3.91 -9.94
C ALA A 134 -5.80 -3.33 -9.27
N TRP A 135 -6.89 -4.08 -9.32
CA TRP A 135 -8.11 -3.77 -8.58
C TRP A 135 -8.16 -4.61 -7.31
N ILE A 136 -8.61 -4.02 -6.21
CA ILE A 136 -8.94 -4.75 -4.99
C ILE A 136 -10.34 -4.41 -4.51
N SER A 137 -11.04 -5.43 -4.02
CA SER A 137 -12.26 -5.29 -3.24
C SER A 137 -12.12 -6.07 -1.95
N HIS A 138 -12.28 -5.36 -0.84
CA HIS A 138 -12.15 -5.83 0.52
C HIS A 138 -13.49 -5.72 1.23
N MET A 139 -13.79 -6.69 2.09
CA MET A 139 -14.96 -6.71 2.95
C MET A 139 -14.50 -7.06 4.36
N GLY A 140 -15.05 -6.37 5.36
CA GLY A 140 -14.84 -6.70 6.76
C GLY A 140 -16.13 -6.75 7.57
N VAL A 141 -16.11 -7.53 8.65
CA VAL A 141 -17.19 -7.68 9.61
C VAL A 141 -16.67 -7.49 11.03
N THR A 142 -17.19 -6.45 11.70
CA THR A 142 -16.91 -6.19 13.12
C THR A 142 -17.65 -7.20 13.99
N THR A 143 -16.97 -7.94 14.87
CA THR A 143 -17.60 -8.98 15.72
C THR A 143 -17.62 -8.65 17.22
N LEU A 144 -17.43 -7.37 17.57
CA LEU A 144 -17.67 -6.90 18.93
C LEU A 144 -19.10 -7.24 19.40
N LYS A 145 -19.23 -7.59 20.68
CA LYS A 145 -20.55 -7.69 21.32
C LYS A 145 -21.25 -6.33 21.23
N TRP A 146 -22.55 -6.33 21.02
CA TRP A 146 -23.33 -5.09 21.01
C TRP A 146 -23.28 -4.42 22.39
N THR A 147 -22.99 -3.13 22.43
CA THR A 147 -22.98 -2.35 23.69
C THR A 147 -24.36 -2.30 24.34
N ASN A 148 -25.40 -2.20 23.52
CA ASN A 148 -26.80 -2.32 23.95
C ASN A 148 -27.41 -3.52 23.20
N PRO A 149 -27.51 -4.71 23.84
CA PRO A 149 -28.05 -5.90 23.20
C PRO A 149 -29.57 -5.88 23.04
N ASP A 150 -30.27 -5.07 23.82
CA ASP A 150 -31.74 -5.07 23.90
C ASP A 150 -32.41 -4.24 22.79
N ARG A 151 -31.64 -3.41 22.08
CA ARG A 151 -32.12 -2.71 20.87
C ARG A 151 -32.08 -3.62 19.65
N GLU A 152 -32.81 -3.23 18.61
CA GLU A 152 -32.67 -3.83 17.29
C GLU A 152 -31.26 -3.56 16.74
N ASN A 153 -30.52 -4.65 16.47
CA ASN A 153 -29.16 -4.57 15.97
C ASN A 153 -29.06 -5.36 14.65
N TYR A 154 -28.94 -4.64 13.54
CA TYR A 154 -28.81 -5.26 12.23
C TYR A 154 -27.39 -5.81 12.02
N PHE A 155 -27.29 -7.04 11.50
CA PHE A 155 -26.00 -7.60 11.09
C PHE A 155 -25.32 -6.75 10.02
N SER A 156 -26.10 -6.15 9.11
CA SER A 156 -25.61 -5.25 8.08
C SER A 156 -24.81 -4.07 8.64
N SER A 157 -25.14 -3.58 9.84
CA SER A 157 -24.37 -2.51 10.52
C SER A 157 -22.95 -2.90 10.89
N ARG A 158 -22.58 -4.19 10.83
CA ARG A 158 -21.24 -4.69 11.10
C ARG A 158 -20.33 -4.69 9.87
N LEU A 159 -20.92 -4.56 8.68
CA LEU A 159 -20.22 -4.71 7.41
C LEU A 159 -19.60 -3.39 6.96
N HIS A 160 -18.45 -3.50 6.33
CA HIS A 160 -17.78 -2.41 5.64
C HIS A 160 -17.03 -2.96 4.44
N TYR A 161 -16.84 -2.11 3.44
CA TYR A 161 -16.21 -2.47 2.18
C TYR A 161 -15.16 -1.44 1.82
N THR A 162 -14.09 -1.88 1.19
CA THR A 162 -13.10 -0.99 0.60
C THR A 162 -12.78 -1.43 -0.81
N HIS A 163 -12.86 -0.50 -1.75
CA HIS A 163 -12.47 -0.71 -3.13
C HIS A 163 -11.29 0.20 -3.45
N GLN A 164 -10.23 -0.36 -4.03
CA GLN A 164 -9.07 0.43 -4.45
C GLN A 164 -8.62 0.06 -5.85
N LEU A 165 -8.21 1.08 -6.59
CA LEU A 165 -7.49 0.94 -7.83
C LEU A 165 -6.01 1.22 -7.55
N LEU A 166 -5.17 0.19 -7.55
CA LEU A 166 -3.74 0.32 -7.32
C LEU A 166 -3.05 0.57 -8.65
N ILE A 167 -2.40 1.71 -8.82
CA ILE A 167 -1.68 2.09 -10.04
C ILE A 167 -0.23 2.37 -9.64
N ALA A 168 0.70 1.58 -10.16
CA ALA A 168 2.11 1.74 -9.82
C ALA A 168 3.01 1.80 -11.05
N ARG A 169 4.14 2.47 -10.87
CA ARG A 169 5.24 2.50 -11.83
C ARG A 169 6.56 2.31 -11.09
N LYS A 170 7.39 1.42 -11.62
CA LYS A 170 8.81 1.34 -11.31
C LYS A 170 9.54 2.29 -12.26
N PHE A 171 9.98 3.43 -11.74
CA PHE A 171 10.64 4.47 -12.53
C PHE A 171 12.10 4.13 -12.79
N THR A 172 12.77 3.55 -11.79
CA THR A 172 14.14 3.08 -11.86
C THR A 172 14.24 1.74 -11.13
N GLU A 173 15.41 1.09 -11.17
CA GLU A 173 15.65 -0.09 -10.34
C GLU A 173 15.43 0.19 -8.83
N GLY A 174 15.73 1.43 -8.43
CA GLY A 174 15.63 1.90 -7.06
C GLY A 174 14.24 2.39 -6.66
N LEU A 175 13.60 3.18 -7.52
CA LEU A 175 12.41 3.95 -7.18
C LEU A 175 11.15 3.35 -7.81
N SER A 176 10.15 3.08 -6.97
CA SER A 176 8.79 2.72 -7.37
C SER A 176 7.77 3.56 -6.61
N VAL A 177 6.71 3.97 -7.29
CA VAL A 177 5.61 4.74 -6.70
C VAL A 177 4.28 4.11 -7.07
N GLN A 178 3.34 4.13 -6.14
CA GLN A 178 1.98 3.67 -6.30
C GLN A 178 0.99 4.74 -5.85
N LEU A 179 -0.06 4.95 -6.64
CA LEU A 179 -1.25 5.68 -6.26
C LEU A 179 -2.40 4.68 -6.05
N SER A 180 -3.23 4.95 -5.05
CA SER A 180 -4.33 4.07 -4.67
C SER A 180 -5.62 4.89 -4.44
N PRO A 181 -6.28 5.40 -5.50
CA PRO A 181 -7.65 5.88 -5.38
C PRO A 181 -8.52 4.85 -4.68
N THR A 182 -9.23 5.28 -3.64
CA THR A 182 -9.89 4.40 -2.68
C THR A 182 -11.28 4.91 -2.36
N LEU A 183 -12.25 3.99 -2.32
CA LEU A 183 -13.59 4.18 -1.78
C LEU A 183 -13.78 3.24 -0.59
N VAL A 184 -14.07 3.78 0.58
CA VAL A 184 -14.47 3.02 1.77
C VAL A 184 -15.96 3.24 2.00
N HIS A 185 -16.73 2.16 2.08
CA HIS A 185 -18.14 2.18 2.46
C HIS A 185 -18.30 1.60 3.88
N LYS A 186 -18.85 2.39 4.80
CA LYS A 186 -19.22 1.95 6.15
C LYS A 186 -20.73 1.82 6.24
N ASN A 187 -21.27 0.62 6.50
CA ASN A 187 -22.72 0.47 6.70
C ASN A 187 -23.19 1.20 7.98
N LEU A 188 -22.33 1.31 8.98
CA LEU A 188 -22.56 2.10 10.19
C LEU A 188 -21.49 3.19 10.30
N ILE A 189 -21.93 4.44 10.29
CA ILE A 189 -21.10 5.64 10.37
C ILE A 189 -21.05 6.20 11.79
N ASP A 190 -20.04 7.02 12.04
CA ASP A 190 -19.76 7.59 13.36
C ASP A 190 -20.81 8.65 13.76
N SER A 191 -21.40 9.35 12.77
CA SER A 191 -22.43 10.39 12.95
C SER A 191 -23.39 10.45 11.77
N ALA A 192 -24.66 10.79 12.03
CA ALA A 192 -25.69 10.95 11.00
C ALA A 192 -25.43 12.11 10.03
N ASN A 193 -24.51 13.03 10.35
CA ASN A 193 -24.13 14.14 9.49
C ASN A 193 -23.10 13.75 8.41
N LEU A 194 -22.51 12.56 8.51
CA LEU A 194 -21.53 12.05 7.55
C LEU A 194 -22.19 11.11 6.54
N LYS A 195 -21.50 10.88 5.42
CA LYS A 195 -21.92 9.89 4.42
C LYS A 195 -21.28 8.54 4.70
N ASN A 196 -21.95 7.47 4.28
CA ASN A 196 -21.43 6.11 4.36
C ASN A 196 -20.23 5.86 3.44
N ASP A 197 -20.17 6.60 2.33
CA ASP A 197 -19.09 6.53 1.33
C ASP A 197 -18.02 7.58 1.62
N ILE A 198 -16.77 7.12 1.70
CA ILE A 198 -15.59 7.92 2.03
C ILE A 198 -14.54 7.71 0.94
N LEU A 199 -14.18 8.78 0.26
CA LEU A 199 -13.15 8.81 -0.77
C LEU A 199 -11.79 9.19 -0.18
N ALA A 200 -10.76 8.42 -0.55
CA ALA A 200 -9.38 8.66 -0.16
C ALA A 200 -8.39 8.40 -1.31
N LEU A 201 -7.20 8.96 -1.20
CA LEU A 201 -6.08 8.70 -2.09
C LEU A 201 -4.88 8.21 -1.27
N GLY A 202 -4.49 6.95 -1.50
CA GLY A 202 -3.25 6.40 -1.00
C GLY A 202 -2.07 6.72 -1.91
N ILE A 203 -0.91 7.02 -1.32
CA ILE A 203 0.37 7.15 -2.00
C ILE A 203 1.36 6.21 -1.31
N GLY A 204 1.97 5.32 -2.08
CA GLY A 204 3.02 4.42 -1.64
C GLY A 204 4.31 4.69 -2.42
N VAL A 205 5.44 4.80 -1.72
CA VAL A 205 6.76 4.98 -2.32
C VAL A 205 7.66 3.89 -1.79
N ARG A 206 8.44 3.27 -2.68
CA ARG A 206 9.48 2.30 -2.35
C ARG A 206 10.80 2.74 -2.96
N GLN A 207 11.80 2.89 -2.11
CA GLN A 207 13.18 3.20 -2.47
C GLN A 207 14.09 2.04 -2.08
N LYS A 208 14.76 1.43 -3.06
CA LYS A 208 15.81 0.44 -2.83
C LYS A 208 16.99 1.12 -2.13
N LEU A 209 17.43 0.56 -1.01
CA LEU A 209 18.65 0.98 -0.32
C LEU A 209 19.78 -0.02 -0.59
N THR A 210 19.46 -1.31 -0.51
CA THR A 210 20.37 -2.41 -0.83
C THR A 210 19.61 -3.49 -1.61
N ASN A 211 20.28 -4.58 -1.99
CA ASN A 211 19.59 -5.72 -2.62
C ASN A 211 18.53 -6.36 -1.72
N ARG A 212 18.72 -6.29 -0.40
CA ARG A 212 17.86 -6.91 0.61
C ARG A 212 17.05 -5.92 1.44
N THR A 213 17.26 -4.61 1.27
CA THR A 213 16.62 -3.58 2.10
C THR A 213 15.99 -2.49 1.26
N THR A 214 14.74 -2.15 1.57
CA THR A 214 14.01 -1.05 0.92
C THR A 214 13.37 -0.16 1.97
N LEU A 215 13.42 1.14 1.76
CA LEU A 215 12.63 2.12 2.50
C LEU A 215 11.26 2.24 1.82
N ASN A 216 10.20 2.18 2.60
CA ASN A 216 8.81 2.33 2.16
C ASN A 216 8.17 3.48 2.90
N LEU A 217 7.44 4.33 2.18
CA LEU A 217 6.62 5.39 2.74
C LEU A 217 5.19 5.22 2.21
N GLU A 218 4.21 5.36 3.10
CA GLU A 218 2.80 5.22 2.79
C GLU A 218 2.00 6.33 3.45
N TYR A 219 1.18 7.03 2.69
CA TYR A 219 0.28 8.06 3.17
C TYR A 219 -1.10 7.88 2.56
N TYR A 220 -2.16 7.95 3.37
CA TYR A 220 -3.54 7.99 2.86
C TYR A 220 -4.17 9.31 3.24
N TYR A 221 -4.59 10.05 2.21
CA TYR A 221 -5.32 11.29 2.34
C TYR A 221 -6.81 11.05 2.08
N THR A 222 -7.64 11.19 3.10
CA THR A 222 -9.10 11.21 2.93
C THR A 222 -9.54 12.62 2.50
N LEU A 223 -10.44 12.73 1.51
CA LEU A 223 -10.91 14.05 1.07
C LEU A 223 -11.65 14.77 2.22
N PRO A 224 -11.65 16.12 2.25
CA PRO A 224 -12.24 16.91 3.31
C PRO A 224 -13.71 16.57 3.60
N ASP A 225 -14.15 16.85 4.83
CA ASP A 225 -15.55 16.79 5.27
C ASP A 225 -16.23 15.40 5.17
N GLN A 226 -15.43 14.32 5.22
CA GLN A 226 -15.94 12.94 5.18
C GLN A 226 -15.70 12.14 6.48
N LEU A 227 -14.88 12.65 7.39
CA LEU A 227 -14.53 12.02 8.66
C LEU A 227 -14.83 12.96 9.83
N GLU A 228 -15.01 12.39 11.02
CA GLU A 228 -15.10 13.15 12.27
C GLU A 228 -13.83 13.98 12.51
N GLU A 229 -13.96 15.13 13.17
CA GLU A 229 -12.86 16.09 13.40
C GLU A 229 -11.66 15.50 14.17
N ASN A 230 -11.89 14.44 14.96
CA ASN A 230 -10.85 13.76 15.71
C ASN A 230 -10.10 12.67 14.92
N LYS A 231 -10.46 12.46 13.65
CA LYS A 231 -9.79 11.49 12.77
C LYS A 231 -8.66 12.17 12.02
N THR A 232 -7.64 11.39 11.69
CA THR A 232 -6.42 11.87 11.07
C THR A 232 -6.03 10.95 9.93
N ASN A 233 -5.32 11.53 8.96
CA ASN A 233 -4.73 10.76 7.88
C ASN A 233 -3.60 9.86 8.42
N VAL A 234 -3.46 8.67 7.84
CA VAL A 234 -2.37 7.76 8.21
C VAL A 234 -1.12 8.08 7.42
N LEU A 235 0.00 8.19 8.12
CA LEU A 235 1.35 8.18 7.56
C LEU A 235 2.09 6.99 8.16
N SER A 236 2.83 6.28 7.32
CA SER A 236 3.67 5.16 7.74
C SER A 236 5.00 5.19 7.00
N VAL A 237 6.07 4.89 7.72
CA VAL A 237 7.42 4.79 7.18
C VAL A 237 8.04 3.50 7.69
N GLY A 238 8.59 2.69 6.80
CA GLY A 238 9.10 1.38 7.17
C GLY A 238 10.20 0.86 6.27
N PHE A 239 10.82 -0.21 6.71
CA PHE A 239 11.87 -0.92 6.00
C PHE A 239 11.42 -2.35 5.74
N ASP A 240 11.55 -2.80 4.50
CA ASP A 240 11.46 -4.22 4.18
C ASP A 240 12.86 -4.80 4.18
N ILE A 241 13.05 -5.90 4.90
CA ILE A 241 14.31 -6.62 5.02
C ILE A 241 14.06 -8.06 4.56
N GLU A 242 14.69 -8.42 3.45
CA GLU A 242 14.60 -9.75 2.86
C GLU A 242 15.64 -10.70 3.48
N THR A 243 15.17 -11.82 4.01
CA THR A 243 15.98 -12.83 4.70
C THR A 243 15.57 -14.23 4.25
N GLY A 244 16.41 -14.91 3.46
CA GLY A 244 16.35 -16.37 3.22
C GLY A 244 14.95 -16.99 3.06
N GLY A 245 14.01 -16.32 2.36
CA GLY A 245 12.63 -16.78 2.14
C GLY A 245 11.53 -16.05 2.93
N HIS A 246 11.89 -15.05 3.74
CA HIS A 246 10.95 -14.19 4.46
C HIS A 246 11.22 -12.73 4.13
N VAL A 247 10.17 -11.91 4.19
CA VAL A 247 10.32 -10.44 4.23
C VAL A 247 9.79 -9.94 5.56
N PHE A 248 10.69 -9.31 6.32
CA PHE A 248 10.36 -8.61 7.55
C PHE A 248 10.12 -7.14 7.22
N GLN A 249 8.90 -6.66 7.43
CA GLN A 249 8.62 -5.23 7.37
C GLN A 249 8.63 -4.68 8.79
N LEU A 250 9.52 -3.73 9.08
CA LEU A 250 9.57 -3.00 10.34
C LEU A 250 9.19 -1.55 10.07
N PHE A 251 8.22 -0.98 10.79
CA PHE A 251 7.69 0.33 10.44
C PHE A 251 7.22 1.13 11.64
N PHE A 252 7.08 2.43 11.40
CA PHE A 252 6.44 3.39 12.27
C PHE A 252 5.16 3.90 11.61
N THR A 253 4.07 3.99 12.37
CA THR A 253 2.76 4.43 11.88
C THR A 253 1.96 5.07 13.01
N ASN A 254 1.05 5.98 12.68
CA ASN A 254 0.03 6.45 13.62
C ASN A 254 -1.22 5.54 13.65
N SER A 255 -1.37 4.58 12.74
CA SER A 255 -2.54 3.70 12.75
C SER A 255 -2.39 2.49 13.69
N SER A 256 -3.47 2.16 14.40
CA SER A 256 -3.56 0.96 15.23
C SER A 256 -4.10 -0.27 14.47
N GLY A 257 -4.79 -0.06 13.34
CA GLY A 257 -5.56 -1.09 12.66
C GLY A 257 -4.91 -1.58 11.36
N PRO A 258 -4.49 -2.86 11.27
CA PRO A 258 -3.82 -3.43 10.08
C PRO A 258 -4.80 -3.84 8.96
N PHE A 259 -5.88 -3.09 8.73
CA PHE A 259 -6.86 -3.34 7.66
C PHE A 259 -7.51 -2.03 7.19
N GLU A 260 -8.06 -2.05 5.97
CA GLU A 260 -8.32 -0.87 5.13
C GLU A 260 -9.21 0.16 5.82
N LYS A 261 -10.41 -0.21 6.29
CA LYS A 261 -11.28 0.71 7.05
C LYS A 261 -10.52 1.33 8.22
N ALA A 262 -9.83 0.51 9.02
CA ALA A 262 -9.26 0.98 10.27
C ALA A 262 -8.13 2.00 10.08
N PHE A 263 -7.22 1.78 9.12
CA PHE A 263 -6.14 2.76 8.90
C PHE A 263 -6.57 3.97 8.08
N ILE A 264 -7.53 3.84 7.15
CA ILE A 264 -7.98 4.93 6.29
C ILE A 264 -8.96 5.86 7.01
N THR A 265 -9.94 5.31 7.75
CA THR A 265 -11.07 6.10 8.28
C THR A 265 -11.11 6.20 9.80
N ASP A 266 -10.40 5.32 10.52
CA ASP A 266 -10.51 5.23 11.98
C ASP A 266 -9.25 5.62 12.77
N THR A 267 -8.19 6.05 12.08
CA THR A 267 -6.99 6.59 12.72
C THR A 267 -7.31 7.91 13.43
N LYS A 268 -6.92 8.04 14.70
CA LYS A 268 -7.09 9.26 15.53
C LYS A 268 -5.77 9.89 15.97
N ALA A 269 -4.72 9.07 16.02
CA ALA A 269 -3.40 9.43 16.48
C ALA A 269 -2.72 10.42 15.53
N LYS A 270 -1.93 11.35 16.08
CA LYS A 270 -1.22 12.38 15.32
C LYS A 270 0.29 12.20 15.44
N TRP A 271 0.97 12.16 14.30
CA TRP A 271 2.44 12.11 14.26
C TRP A 271 3.09 13.28 15.00
N LEU A 272 2.54 14.48 14.87
CA LEU A 272 3.08 15.70 15.49
C LEU A 272 2.92 15.72 17.01
N ASP A 273 1.97 14.94 17.55
CA ASP A 273 1.75 14.82 18.99
C ASP A 273 2.63 13.70 19.59
N GLY A 274 3.46 13.03 18.77
CA GLY A 274 4.27 11.90 19.20
C GLY A 274 3.50 10.58 19.28
N ASP A 275 2.25 10.53 18.82
CA ASP A 275 1.39 9.33 18.79
C ASP A 275 1.78 8.38 17.64
N VAL A 276 3.06 8.01 17.63
CA VAL A 276 3.66 7.09 16.67
C VAL A 276 3.82 5.73 17.33
N ARG A 277 3.53 4.67 16.58
CA ARG A 277 3.63 3.29 17.01
C ARG A 277 4.71 2.60 16.20
N PHE A 278 5.52 1.80 16.85
CA PHE A 278 6.33 0.81 16.16
C PHE A 278 5.47 -0.40 15.78
N GLY A 279 5.79 -1.08 14.70
CA GLY A 279 5.09 -2.28 14.27
C GLY A 279 5.92 -3.12 13.31
N PHE A 280 5.44 -4.33 13.07
CA PHE A 280 6.04 -5.22 12.09
C PHE A 280 4.99 -6.01 11.30
N ASN A 281 5.32 -6.34 10.07
CA ASN A 281 4.65 -7.40 9.32
C ASN A 281 5.68 -8.49 9.02
N ILE A 282 5.31 -9.74 9.24
CA ILE A 282 6.09 -10.89 8.83
C ILE A 282 5.26 -11.68 7.85
N ALA A 283 5.81 -11.91 6.67
CA ALA A 283 5.21 -12.71 5.62
C ALA A 283 6.05 -13.97 5.40
N ARG A 284 5.39 -15.12 5.28
CA ARG A 284 6.00 -16.39 4.89
C ARG A 284 5.18 -17.01 3.77
N VAL A 285 5.85 -17.26 2.66
CA VAL A 285 5.25 -17.92 1.50
C VAL A 285 5.44 -19.43 1.63
N PHE A 286 4.36 -20.17 1.39
CA PHE A 286 4.34 -21.63 1.31
C PHE A 286 3.95 -22.05 -0.10
N ASN A 287 4.69 -23.01 -0.64
CA ASN A 287 4.50 -23.53 -1.99
C ASN A 287 3.95 -24.96 -1.91
N PHE A 288 2.99 -25.28 -2.78
CA PHE A 288 2.32 -26.59 -2.83
C PHE A 288 2.44 -27.25 -4.20
#